data_AF-A0A5Q5BEG6-F1
#
_entry.id   AF-A0A5Q5BEG6-F1
#
_cell.length_a   1.000
_cell.length_b   1.000
_cell.length_c   1.000
_cell.angle_alpha   90.00
_cell.angle_beta   90.00
_cell.angle_gamma   90.00
#
_symmetry.space_group_name_H-M   'P 1'
#
loop_
_entity.id
_entity.type
_entity.pdbx_description
1 polymer ?
#
loop_
_entity_poly.entity_id
_entity_poly.type
_entity_poly.pdbx_seq_one_letter_code
_entity_poly.pdbx_strand_id
1 'polypeptide(L)'
;MAVVAGPGRFEEAASAALGLALLTLWVGRRRGVPVHALEAFGVAFFAVLAVLGLIAPPDTIRWLELWAGEMSNVALALFAVATLLTRRPFTLAYAKDTAPQEYWDSPVFLRINYVISAVWASAFLVSAAAGAYADGVLGDNDNFWFSWIVPLAAIIFAGAFTDHYPDRATGESTASWARVFDWLPIFVVITGIVGWVSDSTSDTVGIALIVIGSVGSALMRKVFPDEPAKIPGPSQS
;
A
#
# COMPACT_ATOMS: atom_id res chain seq x y z
N MET A 1 10.11 7.81 7.16
CA MET A 1 10.23 7.14 8.47
C MET A 1 11.69 7.01 8.91
N ALA A 2 12.65 6.73 8.01
CA ALA A 2 14.08 6.64 8.34
C ALA A 2 14.75 7.93 8.90
N VAL A 3 14.16 9.12 8.70
CA VAL A 3 14.74 10.39 9.20
C VAL A 3 14.39 10.68 10.67
N VAL A 4 13.38 10.00 11.23
CA VAL A 4 12.94 10.21 12.63
C VAL A 4 13.39 9.09 13.56
N ALA A 5 13.58 7.87 13.03
CA ALA A 5 14.13 6.73 13.76
C ALA A 5 15.67 6.78 13.81
N GLY A 6 16.21 7.81 14.47
CA GLY A 6 17.59 7.74 14.98
C GLY A 6 17.64 6.95 16.29
N PRO A 7 18.79 6.37 16.68
CA PRO A 7 18.89 5.54 17.88
C PRO A 7 18.36 6.28 19.13
N GLY A 8 17.39 5.67 19.82
CA GLY A 8 16.78 6.21 21.04
C GLY A 8 15.53 7.07 20.83
N ARG A 9 14.98 7.16 19.61
CA ARG A 9 13.79 7.98 19.28
C ARG A 9 12.53 7.18 18.95
N PHE A 10 12.51 5.88 19.24
CA PHE A 10 11.35 5.02 18.99
C PHE A 10 10.05 5.57 19.60
N GLU A 11 10.10 6.04 20.84
CA GLU A 11 8.94 6.63 21.53
C GLU A 11 8.40 7.86 20.79
N GLU A 12 9.29 8.74 20.33
CA GLU A 12 8.92 9.94 19.56
C GLU A 12 8.29 9.55 18.22
N ALA A 13 8.85 8.56 17.52
CA ALA A 13 8.33 8.08 16.25
C ALA A 13 6.95 7.43 16.42
N ALA A 14 6.78 6.57 17.43
CA ALA A 14 5.50 5.92 17.75
C ALA A 14 4.44 6.94 18.17
N SER A 15 4.81 7.92 19.00
CA SER A 15 3.92 8.99 19.45
C SER A 15 3.52 9.92 18.31
N ALA A 16 4.45 10.26 17.42
CA ALA A 16 4.16 11.05 16.22
C ALA A 16 3.22 10.30 15.26
N ALA A 17 3.45 8.99 15.06
CA ALA A 17 2.57 8.15 14.25
C ALA A 17 1.16 8.06 14.84
N LEU A 18 1.04 7.87 16.16
CA LEU A 18 -0.24 7.89 16.86
C LEU A 18 -0.92 9.26 16.75
N GLY A 19 -0.19 10.34 16.97
CA GLY A 19 -0.69 11.71 16.84
C GLY A 19 -1.22 12.00 15.43
N LEU A 20 -0.51 11.57 14.40
CA LEU A 20 -0.95 11.69 13.01
C LEU A 20 -2.19 10.83 12.71
N ALA A 21 -2.24 9.60 13.23
CA ALA A 21 -3.41 8.72 13.10
C ALA A 21 -4.65 9.32 13.78
N LEU A 22 -4.51 9.89 14.97
CA LEU A 22 -5.59 10.59 15.66
C LEU A 22 -6.00 11.88 14.95
N LEU A 23 -5.03 12.64 14.42
CA LEU A 23 -5.30 13.86 13.66
C LEU A 23 -6.08 13.56 12.38
N THR A 24 -5.67 12.54 11.63
CA THR A 24 -6.36 12.12 10.39
C THR A 24 -7.78 11.64 10.70
N LEU A 25 -7.98 10.85 11.75
CA LEU A 25 -9.32 10.47 12.24
C LEU A 25 -10.16 11.68 12.64
N TRP A 26 -9.59 12.63 13.37
CA TRP A 26 -10.29 13.83 13.81
C TRP A 26 -10.70 14.72 12.64
N VAL A 27 -9.80 14.93 11.67
CA VAL A 27 -10.09 15.68 10.43
C VAL A 27 -11.16 14.96 9.62
N GLY A 28 -11.05 13.64 9.43
CA GLY A 28 -12.03 12.83 8.71
C GLY A 28 -13.42 12.92 9.35
N ARG A 29 -13.49 12.75 10.67
CA ARG A 29 -14.74 12.87 11.43
C ARG A 29 -15.34 14.27 11.35
N ARG A 30 -14.53 15.33 11.37
CA ARG A 30 -15.02 16.71 11.15
C ARG A 30 -15.55 16.96 9.75
N ARG A 31 -15.06 16.21 8.76
CA ARG A 31 -15.55 16.23 7.38
C ARG A 31 -16.72 15.25 7.14
N GLY A 32 -17.21 14.58 8.19
CA GLY A 32 -18.31 13.63 8.10
C GLY A 32 -17.94 12.25 7.52
N VAL A 33 -16.65 11.95 7.38
CA VAL A 33 -16.18 10.65 6.90
C VAL A 33 -16.35 9.62 8.03
N PRO A 34 -16.98 8.47 7.79
CA PRO A 34 -17.12 7.42 8.80
C PRO A 34 -15.76 6.81 9.15
N VAL A 35 -15.63 6.31 10.37
CA VAL A 35 -14.43 5.60 10.83
C VAL A 35 -14.59 4.12 10.54
N HIS A 36 -13.68 3.54 9.78
CA HIS A 36 -13.70 2.11 9.46
C HIS A 36 -12.81 1.31 10.40
N ALA A 37 -12.93 -0.01 10.27
CA ALA A 37 -12.16 -0.94 11.08
C ALA A 37 -10.65 -0.79 10.88
N LEU A 38 -10.20 -0.37 9.69
CA LEU A 38 -8.77 -0.22 9.38
C LEU A 38 -8.16 0.99 10.09
N GLU A 39 -8.83 2.14 10.16
CA GLU A 39 -8.30 3.29 10.91
C GLU A 39 -8.34 3.02 12.42
N ALA A 40 -9.40 2.36 12.91
CA ALA A 40 -9.48 1.95 14.31
C ALA A 40 -8.36 0.96 14.67
N PHE A 41 -8.08 0.01 13.77
CA PHE A 41 -6.96 -0.92 13.90
C PHE A 41 -5.62 -0.19 13.91
N GLY A 42 -5.39 0.73 12.97
CA GLY A 42 -4.17 1.53 12.89
C GLY A 42 -3.91 2.34 14.17
N VAL A 43 -4.94 3.02 14.68
CA VAL A 43 -4.83 3.76 15.96
C VAL A 43 -4.54 2.82 17.12
N ALA A 44 -5.23 1.69 17.22
CA ALA A 44 -4.97 0.71 18.27
C ALA A 44 -3.53 0.17 18.20
N PHE A 45 -3.06 -0.16 17.00
CA PHE A 45 -1.71 -0.63 16.76
C PHE A 45 -0.65 0.41 17.17
N PHE A 46 -0.78 1.65 16.71
CA PHE A 46 0.16 2.72 17.09
C PHE A 46 0.06 3.08 18.58
N ALA A 47 -1.12 2.99 19.19
CA ALA A 47 -1.27 3.18 20.63
C ALA A 47 -0.52 2.11 21.42
N VAL A 48 -0.60 0.84 21.00
CA VAL A 48 0.18 -0.25 21.59
C VAL A 48 1.68 -0.01 21.42
N LEU A 49 2.15 0.39 20.24
CA LEU A 49 3.56 0.70 20.02
C LEU A 49 4.04 1.88 20.87
N ALA A 50 3.24 2.93 21.02
CA ALA A 50 3.57 4.09 21.85
C ALA A 50 3.66 3.69 23.33
N VAL A 51 2.71 2.89 23.84
CA VAL A 51 2.75 2.36 25.21
C VAL A 51 3.98 1.48 25.41
N LEU A 52 4.29 0.59 24.47
CA LEU A 52 5.50 -0.24 24.53
C LEU A 52 6.77 0.61 24.51
N GLY A 53 6.82 1.67 23.70
CA GLY A 53 7.95 2.60 23.69
C GLY A 53 8.20 3.28 25.04
N LEU A 54 7.15 3.50 25.83
CA LEU A 54 7.22 4.14 27.16
C LEU A 54 7.66 3.19 28.28
N ILE A 55 7.26 1.91 28.22
CA ILE A 55 7.39 0.98 29.36
C ILE A 55 8.33 -0.20 29.11
N ALA A 56 8.68 -0.47 27.86
CA ALA A 56 9.45 -1.67 27.53
C ALA A 56 10.94 -1.51 27.89
N PRO A 57 11.64 -2.61 28.23
CA PRO A 57 13.08 -2.59 28.43
C PRO A 57 13.85 -2.13 27.18
N PRO A 58 15.06 -1.55 27.31
CA PRO A 58 15.85 -1.07 26.17
C PRO A 58 16.13 -2.14 25.10
N ASP A 59 16.32 -3.40 25.49
CA ASP A 59 16.50 -4.51 24.54
C ASP A 59 15.25 -4.77 23.71
N THR A 60 14.07 -4.67 24.31
CA THR A 60 12.79 -4.78 23.60
C THR A 60 12.58 -3.59 22.67
N ILE A 61 12.91 -2.37 23.09
CA ILE A 61 12.81 -1.17 22.24
C ILE A 61 13.72 -1.31 21.01
N ARG A 62 14.97 -1.73 21.20
CA ARG A 62 15.90 -1.96 20.09
C ARG A 62 15.41 -3.06 19.14
N TRP A 63 14.80 -4.12 19.66
CA TRP A 63 14.16 -5.13 18.83
C TRP A 63 12.97 -4.57 18.06
N LEU A 64 12.13 -3.75 18.70
CA LEU A 64 11.01 -3.08 18.03
C LEU A 64 11.49 -2.07 16.97
N GLU A 65 12.58 -1.34 17.19
CA GLU A 65 13.16 -0.42 16.20
C GLU A 65 13.54 -1.16 14.91
N LEU A 66 14.03 -2.40 15.02
CA LEU A 66 14.39 -3.25 13.88
C LEU A 66 13.15 -3.85 13.21
N TRP A 67 12.24 -4.41 14.00
CA TRP A 67 11.16 -5.26 13.49
C TRP A 67 9.81 -4.54 13.32
N ALA A 68 9.66 -3.28 13.76
CA ALA A 68 8.36 -2.59 13.74
C ALA A 68 7.76 -2.47 12.32
N GLY A 69 8.60 -2.26 11.30
CA GLY A 69 8.14 -2.19 9.91
C GLY A 69 7.53 -3.52 9.45
N GLU A 70 8.22 -4.61 9.71
CA GLU A 70 7.74 -5.95 9.38
C GLU A 70 6.52 -6.36 10.18
N MET A 71 6.54 -6.12 11.49
CA MET A 71 5.41 -6.37 12.37
C MET A 71 4.16 -5.60 11.92
N SER A 72 4.33 -4.38 11.39
CA SER A 72 3.21 -3.60 10.83
C SER A 72 2.61 -4.31 9.61
N ASN A 73 3.44 -4.80 8.69
CA ASN A 73 2.97 -5.56 7.53
C ASN A 73 2.30 -6.88 7.94
N VAL A 74 2.87 -7.61 8.91
CA VAL A 74 2.27 -8.83 9.46
C VAL A 74 0.92 -8.52 10.12
N ALA A 75 0.85 -7.46 10.91
CA ALA A 75 -0.37 -7.06 11.60
C ALA A 75 -1.47 -6.67 10.59
N LEU A 76 -1.13 -5.94 9.53
CA LEU A 76 -2.04 -5.61 8.44
C LEU A 76 -2.49 -6.84 7.65
N ALA A 77 -1.57 -7.77 7.35
CA ALA A 77 -1.91 -9.02 6.68
C ALA A 77 -2.90 -9.84 7.53
N LEU A 78 -2.61 -10.00 8.83
CA LEU A 78 -3.49 -10.70 9.77
C LEU A 78 -4.85 -10.01 9.89
N PHE A 79 -4.88 -8.69 9.96
CA PHE A 79 -6.12 -7.91 9.97
C PHE A 79 -6.94 -8.16 8.70
N ALA A 80 -6.32 -8.04 7.51
CA ALA A 80 -6.99 -8.27 6.24
C ALA A 80 -7.53 -9.70 6.13
N VAL A 81 -6.72 -10.71 6.48
CA VAL A 81 -7.15 -12.11 6.52
C VAL A 81 -8.29 -12.33 7.52
N ALA A 82 -8.20 -11.76 8.73
CA ALA A 82 -9.27 -11.87 9.73
C ALA A 82 -10.59 -11.28 9.22
N THR A 83 -10.55 -10.17 8.48
CA THR A 83 -11.75 -9.56 7.88
C THR A 83 -12.37 -10.45 6.79
N LEU A 84 -11.54 -11.16 6.02
CA LEU A 84 -12.00 -12.16 5.06
C LEU A 84 -12.64 -13.38 5.76
N LEU A 85 -11.99 -13.89 6.82
CA LEU A 85 -12.47 -15.04 7.58
C LEU A 85 -13.79 -14.74 8.33
N THR A 86 -13.95 -13.52 8.83
CA THR A 86 -15.19 -13.05 9.47
C THR A 86 -16.27 -12.66 8.45
N ARG A 87 -16.03 -12.88 7.15
CA ARG A 87 -16.94 -12.60 6.04
C ARG A 87 -17.33 -11.12 5.91
N ARG A 88 -16.47 -10.22 6.39
CA ARG A 88 -16.65 -8.77 6.35
C ARG A 88 -15.36 -8.11 5.86
N PRO A 89 -14.99 -8.29 4.57
CA PRO A 89 -13.76 -7.74 4.01
C PRO A 89 -13.65 -6.24 4.32
N PHE A 90 -12.48 -5.79 4.79
CA PHE A 90 -12.34 -4.40 5.24
C PHE A 90 -12.63 -3.38 4.14
N THR A 91 -12.38 -3.74 2.87
CA THR A 91 -12.64 -2.86 1.71
C THR A 91 -14.12 -2.63 1.48
N LEU A 92 -15.00 -3.54 1.93
CA LEU A 92 -16.44 -3.43 1.72
C LEU A 92 -17.02 -2.17 2.35
N ALA A 93 -16.50 -1.78 3.52
CA ALA A 93 -17.01 -0.60 4.21
C ALA A 93 -16.68 0.68 3.42
N TYR A 94 -15.45 0.80 2.92
CA TYR A 94 -15.04 1.89 2.03
C TYR A 94 -15.83 1.91 0.73
N ALA A 95 -16.06 0.74 0.11
CA ALA A 95 -16.81 0.67 -1.14
C ALA A 95 -18.27 1.11 -0.95
N LYS A 96 -18.88 0.86 0.22
CA LYS A 96 -20.25 1.30 0.52
C LYS A 96 -20.37 2.81 0.70
N ASP A 97 -19.32 3.50 1.10
CA ASP A 97 -19.34 4.96 1.24
C ASP A 97 -19.48 5.68 -0.10
N THR A 98 -18.99 5.08 -1.19
CA THR A 98 -18.99 5.68 -2.52
C THR A 98 -20.01 5.05 -3.46
N ALA A 99 -20.40 3.80 -3.24
CA ALA A 99 -21.32 3.08 -4.11
C ALA A 99 -22.81 3.32 -3.74
N PRO A 100 -23.71 3.40 -4.75
CA PRO A 100 -25.15 3.45 -4.50
C PRO A 100 -25.66 2.26 -3.69
N GLN A 101 -26.62 2.50 -2.80
CA GLN A 101 -27.12 1.50 -1.84
C GLN A 101 -27.76 0.29 -2.52
N GLU A 102 -28.28 0.45 -3.72
CA GLU A 102 -28.92 -0.60 -4.51
C GLU A 102 -27.96 -1.74 -4.85
N TYR A 103 -26.65 -1.46 -4.90
CA TYR A 103 -25.61 -2.44 -5.26
C TYR A 103 -24.96 -3.12 -4.06
N TRP A 104 -25.20 -2.65 -2.83
CA TRP A 104 -24.48 -3.06 -1.62
C TRP A 104 -24.55 -4.56 -1.33
N ASP A 105 -25.68 -5.18 -1.67
CA ASP A 105 -25.94 -6.61 -1.45
C ASP A 105 -25.83 -7.43 -2.74
N SER A 106 -25.41 -6.81 -3.84
CA SER A 106 -25.25 -7.53 -5.10
C SER A 106 -24.09 -8.54 -5.01
N PRO A 107 -24.24 -9.77 -5.52
CA PRO A 107 -23.19 -10.78 -5.47
C PRO A 107 -21.88 -10.33 -6.15
N VAL A 108 -21.99 -9.52 -7.21
CA VAL A 108 -20.85 -8.96 -7.94
C VAL A 108 -20.09 -7.96 -7.05
N PHE A 109 -20.78 -7.02 -6.42
CA PHE A 109 -20.16 -6.03 -5.53
C PHE A 109 -19.47 -6.67 -4.33
N LEU A 110 -20.11 -7.68 -3.72
CA LEU A 110 -19.48 -8.45 -2.66
C LEU A 110 -18.24 -9.17 -3.17
N ARG A 111 -18.34 -9.92 -4.28
CA ARG A 111 -17.20 -10.65 -4.87
C ARG A 111 -16.03 -9.73 -5.18
N ILE A 112 -16.28 -8.54 -5.70
CA ILE A 112 -15.26 -7.52 -5.97
C ILE A 112 -14.48 -7.20 -4.69
N ASN A 113 -15.18 -6.85 -3.63
CA ASN A 113 -14.56 -6.50 -2.35
C ASN A 113 -13.80 -7.66 -1.69
N TYR A 114 -14.30 -8.90 -1.81
CA TYR A 114 -13.57 -10.06 -1.34
C TYR A 114 -12.24 -10.26 -2.08
N VAL A 115 -12.24 -10.13 -3.41
CA VAL A 115 -11.03 -10.30 -4.22
C VAL A 115 -10.05 -9.16 -3.94
N ILE A 116 -10.51 -7.91 -3.88
CA ILE A 116 -9.65 -6.76 -3.58
C ILE A 116 -9.05 -6.92 -2.17
N SER A 117 -9.84 -7.27 -1.16
CA SER A 117 -9.32 -7.53 0.20
C SER A 117 -8.30 -8.68 0.24
N ALA A 118 -8.48 -9.72 -0.58
CA ALA A 118 -7.52 -10.81 -0.68
C ALA A 118 -6.21 -10.39 -1.36
N VAL A 119 -6.27 -9.52 -2.37
CA VAL A 119 -5.09 -8.92 -3.01
C VAL A 119 -4.32 -8.06 -2.01
N TRP A 120 -5.01 -7.22 -1.22
CA TRP A 120 -4.38 -6.46 -0.13
C TRP A 120 -3.73 -7.36 0.92
N ALA A 121 -4.43 -8.40 1.38
CA ALA A 121 -3.87 -9.37 2.31
C ALA A 121 -2.59 -10.03 1.74
N SER A 122 -2.61 -10.36 0.45
CA SER A 122 -1.46 -10.95 -0.25
C SER A 122 -0.30 -9.96 -0.37
N ALA A 123 -0.59 -8.69 -0.67
CA ALA A 123 0.44 -7.65 -0.75
C ALA A 123 1.13 -7.44 0.59
N PHE A 124 0.37 -7.35 1.69
CA PHE A 124 0.95 -7.25 3.03
C PHE A 124 1.76 -8.48 3.41
N LEU A 125 1.31 -9.68 3.03
CA LEU A 125 2.05 -10.91 3.26
C LEU A 125 3.35 -10.97 2.46
N VAL A 126 3.34 -10.54 1.20
CA VAL A 126 4.55 -10.41 0.36
C VAL A 126 5.52 -9.41 0.98
N SER A 127 5.05 -8.25 1.42
CA SER A 127 5.88 -7.26 2.11
C SER A 127 6.52 -7.82 3.38
N ALA A 128 5.74 -8.54 4.20
CA ALA A 128 6.24 -9.17 5.42
C ALA A 128 7.26 -10.28 5.13
N ALA A 129 7.00 -11.13 4.13
CA ALA A 129 7.91 -12.19 3.74
C ALA A 129 9.22 -11.66 3.13
N ALA A 130 9.13 -10.57 2.37
CA ALA A 130 10.30 -9.91 1.79
C ALA A 130 11.20 -9.31 2.88
N GLY A 131 10.63 -8.56 3.84
CA GLY A 131 11.37 -8.07 5.01
C GLY A 131 12.04 -9.20 5.78
N ALA A 132 11.25 -10.22 6.19
CA ALA A 132 11.79 -11.33 6.96
C ALA A 132 12.91 -12.10 6.22
N TYR A 133 12.87 -12.14 4.89
CA TYR A 133 13.95 -12.70 4.07
C TYR A 133 15.20 -11.81 4.08
N ALA A 134 15.04 -10.49 3.99
CA ALA A 134 16.13 -9.52 4.11
C ALA A 134 16.84 -9.66 5.48
N ASP A 135 16.06 -9.66 6.56
CA ASP A 135 16.56 -9.74 7.93
C ASP A 135 17.15 -11.12 8.25
N GLY A 136 16.40 -12.18 7.94
CA GLY A 136 16.74 -13.54 8.38
C GLY A 136 17.74 -14.27 7.49
N VAL A 137 17.74 -14.00 6.18
CA VAL A 137 18.57 -14.73 5.20
C VAL A 137 19.72 -13.87 4.69
N LEU A 138 19.47 -12.60 4.37
CA LEU A 138 20.52 -11.70 3.89
C LEU A 138 21.29 -11.05 5.04
N GLY A 139 20.70 -10.97 6.25
CA GLY A 139 21.28 -10.28 7.38
C GLY A 139 21.38 -8.76 7.16
N ASP A 140 20.54 -8.22 6.28
CA ASP A 140 20.58 -6.84 5.81
C ASP A 140 19.17 -6.25 5.93
N ASN A 141 18.93 -5.54 7.02
CA ASN A 141 17.59 -5.03 7.35
C ASN A 141 17.18 -3.81 6.54
N ASP A 142 18.13 -3.11 5.95
CA ASP A 142 17.88 -1.99 5.04
C ASP A 142 18.08 -2.41 3.58
N ASN A 143 17.89 -3.70 3.27
CA ASN A 143 18.08 -4.20 1.93
C ASN A 143 17.18 -3.46 0.94
N PHE A 144 17.80 -2.76 0.00
CA PHE A 144 17.10 -1.95 -0.99
C PHE A 144 15.98 -2.72 -1.71
N TRP A 145 16.22 -3.97 -2.10
CA TRP A 145 15.24 -4.73 -2.87
C TRP A 145 14.11 -5.27 -1.99
N PHE A 146 14.47 -5.97 -0.92
CA PHE A 146 13.51 -6.75 -0.12
C PHE A 146 12.85 -5.95 0.99
N SER A 147 13.53 -4.93 1.54
CA SER A 147 12.96 -4.04 2.56
C SER A 147 12.22 -2.84 1.96
N TRP A 148 12.54 -2.45 0.72
CA TRP A 148 11.93 -1.27 0.07
C TRP A 148 11.18 -1.59 -1.23
N ILE A 149 11.88 -2.02 -2.28
CA ILE A 149 11.29 -2.08 -3.63
C ILE A 149 10.16 -3.11 -3.72
N VAL A 150 10.35 -4.32 -3.20
CA VAL A 150 9.33 -5.38 -3.24
C VAL A 150 8.07 -5.00 -2.43
N PRO A 151 8.18 -4.54 -1.17
CA PRO A 151 7.02 -4.05 -0.42
C PRO A 151 6.28 -2.91 -1.13
N LEU A 152 7.01 -1.91 -1.64
CA LEU A 152 6.39 -0.79 -2.35
C LEU A 152 5.66 -1.24 -3.62
N ALA A 153 6.28 -2.12 -4.41
CA ALA A 153 5.68 -2.70 -5.61
C ALA A 153 4.40 -3.47 -5.28
N ALA A 154 4.39 -4.24 -4.19
CA ALA A 154 3.21 -5.00 -3.76
C ALA A 154 2.04 -4.08 -3.38
N ILE A 155 2.30 -2.99 -2.65
CA ILE A 155 1.27 -2.03 -2.26
C ILE A 155 0.74 -1.24 -3.46
N ILE A 156 1.62 -0.78 -4.35
CA ILE A 156 1.21 -0.06 -5.58
C ILE A 156 0.38 -0.99 -6.46
N PHE A 157 0.78 -2.25 -6.61
CA PHE A 157 0.01 -3.25 -7.34
C PHE A 157 -1.38 -3.46 -6.74
N ALA A 158 -1.51 -3.59 -5.42
CA ALA A 158 -2.81 -3.74 -4.76
C ALA A 158 -3.72 -2.52 -4.99
N GLY A 159 -3.16 -1.31 -4.97
CA GLY A 159 -3.86 -0.08 -5.32
C GLY A 159 -4.33 -0.09 -6.78
N ALA A 160 -3.42 -0.30 -7.73
CA ALA A 160 -3.74 -0.36 -9.15
C ALA A 160 -4.79 -1.45 -9.47
N PHE A 161 -4.72 -2.59 -8.80
CA PHE A 161 -5.72 -3.65 -8.89
C PHE A 161 -7.09 -3.18 -8.37
N THR A 162 -7.12 -2.47 -7.24
CA THR A 162 -8.35 -1.93 -6.63
C THR A 162 -9.07 -0.99 -7.60
N ASP A 163 -8.34 -0.16 -8.33
CA ASP A 163 -8.91 0.83 -9.23
C ASP A 163 -9.51 0.21 -10.51
N HIS A 164 -8.91 -0.87 -11.03
CA HIS A 164 -9.27 -1.39 -12.37
C HIS A 164 -10.07 -2.69 -12.34
N TYR A 165 -10.02 -3.45 -11.25
CA TYR A 165 -10.74 -4.71 -11.14
C TYR A 165 -12.28 -4.55 -11.16
N PRO A 166 -12.88 -3.53 -10.49
CA PRO A 166 -14.33 -3.33 -10.51
C PRO A 166 -14.90 -3.17 -11.93
N ASP A 167 -14.32 -2.28 -12.75
CA ASP A 167 -14.75 -1.97 -14.11
C ASP A 167 -14.82 -3.20 -15.02
N ARG A 168 -13.95 -4.18 -14.78
CA ARG A 168 -13.93 -5.44 -15.51
C ARG A 168 -14.96 -6.42 -14.98
N ALA A 169 -15.13 -6.48 -13.66
CA ALA A 169 -16.07 -7.39 -13.01
C ALA A 169 -17.53 -7.01 -13.28
N THR A 170 -17.83 -5.72 -13.50
CA THR A 170 -19.14 -5.23 -13.93
C THR A 170 -19.36 -5.37 -15.45
N GLY A 171 -18.30 -5.63 -16.22
CA GLY A 171 -18.36 -5.74 -17.68
C GLY A 171 -18.48 -4.38 -18.39
N GLU A 172 -18.31 -3.28 -17.66
CA GLU A 172 -18.43 -1.91 -18.18
C GLU A 172 -17.20 -1.49 -19.00
N SER A 173 -16.07 -2.17 -18.82
CA SER A 173 -14.81 -1.85 -19.49
C SER A 173 -14.30 -2.99 -20.37
N THR A 174 -14.01 -2.67 -21.64
CA THR A 174 -13.23 -3.51 -22.55
C THR A 174 -11.72 -3.34 -22.34
N ALA A 175 -11.31 -2.51 -21.39
CA ALA A 175 -9.91 -2.22 -21.13
C ALA A 175 -9.11 -3.49 -20.84
N SER A 176 -7.91 -3.54 -21.41
CA SER A 176 -6.98 -4.63 -21.20
C SER A 176 -6.55 -4.68 -19.72
N TRP A 177 -6.47 -5.89 -19.17
CA TRP A 177 -5.88 -6.14 -17.84
C TRP A 177 -4.43 -5.62 -17.74
N ALA A 178 -3.78 -5.34 -18.88
CA ALA A 178 -2.49 -4.66 -18.93
C ALA A 178 -2.46 -3.31 -18.19
N ARG A 179 -3.58 -2.59 -18.08
CA ARG A 179 -3.63 -1.26 -17.43
C ARG A 179 -3.23 -1.28 -15.95
N VAL A 180 -3.39 -2.41 -15.25
CA VAL A 180 -2.90 -2.52 -13.87
C VAL A 180 -1.39 -2.58 -13.76
N PHE A 181 -0.68 -2.74 -14.87
CA PHE A 181 0.77 -2.60 -14.91
C PHE A 181 1.22 -1.22 -15.41
N ASP A 182 0.32 -0.24 -15.57
CA ASP A 182 0.66 1.11 -16.04
C ASP A 182 1.60 1.85 -15.06
N TRP A 183 1.58 1.47 -13.78
CA TRP A 183 2.51 1.97 -12.77
C TRP A 183 3.93 1.41 -12.92
N LEU A 184 4.09 0.25 -13.55
CA LEU A 184 5.36 -0.49 -13.56
C LEU A 184 6.50 0.26 -14.26
N PRO A 185 6.31 0.86 -15.46
CA PRO A 185 7.39 1.56 -16.14
C PRO A 185 7.93 2.73 -15.33
N ILE A 186 7.06 3.60 -14.79
CA ILE A 186 7.47 4.74 -13.98
C ILE A 186 8.12 4.28 -12.66
N PHE A 187 7.60 3.22 -12.04
CA PHE A 187 8.18 2.63 -10.85
C PHE A 187 9.59 2.09 -11.10
N VAL A 188 9.82 1.43 -12.23
CA VAL A 188 11.14 0.92 -12.62
C VAL A 188 12.13 2.07 -12.85
N VAL A 189 11.71 3.17 -13.48
CA VAL A 189 12.56 4.36 -13.62
C VAL A 189 12.92 4.94 -12.25
N ILE A 190 11.94 5.15 -11.38
CA ILE A 190 12.16 5.69 -10.03
C ILE A 190 13.09 4.77 -9.24
N THR A 191 12.87 3.45 -9.31
CA THR A 191 13.72 2.44 -8.66
C THR A 191 15.16 2.54 -9.14
N GLY A 192 15.38 2.68 -10.45
CA GLY A 192 16.72 2.88 -11.02
C GLY A 192 17.38 4.17 -10.56
N ILE A 193 16.65 5.29 -10.54
CA ILE A 193 17.16 6.58 -10.06
C ILE A 193 17.52 6.51 -8.57
N VAL A 194 16.59 6.05 -7.73
CA VAL A 194 16.79 5.99 -6.28
C VAL A 194 17.91 5.00 -5.94
N GLY A 195 17.92 3.83 -6.57
CA GLY A 195 18.96 2.82 -6.36
C GLY A 195 20.35 3.30 -6.79
N TRP A 196 20.42 4.15 -7.82
CA TRP A 196 21.69 4.74 -8.25
C TRP A 196 22.15 5.89 -7.35
N VAL A 197 21.25 6.82 -7.00
CA VAL A 197 21.56 7.99 -6.16
C VAL A 197 21.91 7.60 -4.72
N SER A 198 21.36 6.48 -4.23
CA SER A 198 21.62 5.97 -2.89
C SER A 198 22.82 5.01 -2.82
N ASP A 199 23.55 4.81 -3.94
CA ASP A 199 24.62 3.80 -4.07
C ASP A 199 24.18 2.37 -3.71
N SER A 200 22.86 2.10 -3.70
CA SER A 200 22.28 0.78 -3.37
C SER A 200 22.34 -0.20 -4.53
N THR A 201 22.61 0.27 -5.75
CA THR A 201 22.73 -0.54 -6.96
C THR A 201 23.95 -0.11 -7.76
N SER A 202 24.60 -1.05 -8.45
CA SER A 202 25.69 -0.71 -9.37
C SER A 202 25.23 0.22 -10.48
N ASP A 203 26.11 1.07 -10.99
CA ASP A 203 25.84 1.97 -12.13
C ASP A 203 25.15 1.27 -13.30
N THR A 204 25.62 0.06 -13.64
CA THR A 204 25.03 -0.72 -14.74
C THR A 204 23.57 -1.07 -14.48
N VAL A 205 23.24 -1.49 -13.26
CA VAL A 205 21.86 -1.84 -12.86
C VAL A 205 20.98 -0.60 -12.81
N GLY A 206 21.45 0.49 -12.19
CA GLY A 206 20.71 1.75 -12.12
C GLY A 206 20.37 2.29 -13.51
N ILE A 207 21.38 2.40 -14.39
CA ILE A 207 21.20 2.87 -15.76
C ILE A 207 20.28 1.93 -16.55
N ALA A 208 20.46 0.61 -16.43
CA ALA A 208 19.62 -0.37 -17.12
C ALA A 208 18.14 -0.22 -16.73
N LEU A 209 17.83 -0.07 -15.44
CA LEU A 209 16.46 0.13 -14.97
C LEU A 209 15.86 1.42 -15.53
N ILE A 210 16.61 2.53 -15.50
CA ILE A 210 16.14 3.82 -16.05
C ILE A 210 15.82 3.69 -17.55
N VAL A 211 16.70 3.05 -18.32
CA VAL A 211 16.51 2.85 -19.76
C VAL A 211 15.31 1.93 -20.02
N ILE A 212 15.24 0.78 -19.34
CA ILE A 212 14.14 -0.20 -19.49
C ILE A 212 12.80 0.44 -19.15
N GLY A 213 12.71 1.14 -18.01
CA GLY A 213 11.47 1.80 -17.60
C GLY A 213 11.05 2.93 -18.55
N SER A 214 12.01 3.71 -19.07
CA SER A 214 11.73 4.79 -20.03
C SER A 214 11.24 4.27 -21.38
N VAL A 215 11.92 3.23 -21.91
CA VAL A 215 11.53 2.57 -23.16
C VAL A 215 10.19 1.86 -23.00
N GLY A 216 9.98 1.16 -21.88
CA GLY A 216 8.72 0.53 -21.54
C GLY A 216 7.56 1.52 -21.48
N SER A 217 7.78 2.70 -20.87
CA SER A 217 6.78 3.78 -20.81
C SER A 217 6.39 4.27 -22.22
N ALA A 218 7.39 4.48 -23.09
CA ALA A 218 7.15 4.93 -24.46
C ALA A 218 6.41 3.87 -25.30
N LEU A 219 6.69 2.59 -25.08
CA LEU A 219 6.01 1.48 -25.76
C LEU A 219 4.57 1.32 -25.27
N MET A 220 4.32 1.36 -23.96
CA MET A 220 2.96 1.30 -23.39
C MET A 220 2.07 2.39 -23.96
N ARG A 221 2.55 3.64 -24.01
CA ARG A 221 1.80 4.77 -24.57
C ARG A 221 1.47 4.62 -26.06
N LYS A 222 2.28 3.88 -26.82
CA LYS A 222 2.01 3.58 -28.24
C LYS A 222 1.00 2.45 -28.41
N VAL A 223 1.02 1.45 -27.52
CA VAL A 223 0.17 0.25 -27.62
C VAL A 223 -1.20 0.47 -27.00
N PHE A 224 -1.28 1.27 -25.93
CA PHE A 224 -2.50 1.64 -25.22
C PHE A 224 -2.61 3.17 -25.17
N PRO A 225 -3.00 3.82 -26.29
CA PRO A 225 -3.20 5.25 -26.30
C PRO A 225 -4.32 5.64 -25.31
N ASP A 226 -4.12 6.75 -24.60
CA ASP A 226 -5.10 7.32 -23.69
C ASP A 226 -6.45 7.52 -24.43
N GLU A 227 -7.56 7.09 -23.83
CA GLU A 227 -8.88 7.42 -24.37
C GLU A 227 -9.00 8.95 -24.45
N PRO A 228 -9.46 9.51 -25.58
CA PRO A 228 -9.59 10.95 -25.72
C PRO A 228 -10.48 11.48 -24.59
N ALA A 229 -9.97 12.49 -23.88
CA ALA A 229 -10.68 13.14 -22.79
C ALA A 229 -12.14 13.41 -23.20
N LYS A 230 -13.09 12.89 -22.41
CA LYS A 230 -14.52 13.08 -22.63
C LYS A 230 -14.79 14.58 -22.55
N ILE A 231 -14.90 15.24 -23.71
CA ILE A 231 -15.19 16.67 -23.79
C ILE A 231 -16.53 16.86 -23.08
N PRO A 232 -16.64 17.71 -22.04
CA PRO A 232 -17.92 18.03 -21.44
C PRO A 232 -18.82 18.57 -22.55
N GLY A 233 -19.89 17.82 -22.87
CA GLY A 233 -20.88 18.29 -23.83
C GLY A 233 -21.44 19.64 -23.35
N PRO A 234 -21.78 20.57 -24.25
CA PRO A 234 -22.29 21.87 -23.86
C PRO A 234 -23.51 21.65 -22.95
N SER A 235 -23.48 22.31 -21.78
CA SER A 235 -24.59 22.36 -20.85
C SER A 235 -25.84 22.75 -21.62
N GLN A 236 -26.78 21.83 -21.76
CA GLN A 236 -28.11 22.18 -22.23
C GLN A 236 -28.80 22.93 -21.09
N SER A 237 -28.80 24.26 -21.20
CA SER A 237 -29.64 25.20 -20.46
C SER A 237 -31.03 25.28 -21.08
#